data_AF-A0A914Y4L7-F1
#
_entry.id   AF-A0A914Y4L7-F1
#
_cell.length_a   1.000
_cell.length_b   1.000
_cell.length_c   1.000
_cell.angle_alpha   90.00
_cell.angle_beta   90.00
_cell.angle_gamma   90.00
#
_symmetry.space_group_name_H-M   'P 1'
#
loop_
_entity.id
_entity.type
_entity.pdbx_description
1 polymer ?
#
loop_
_entity_poly.entity_id
_entity_poly.type
_entity_poly.pdbx_seq_one_letter_code
_entity_poly.pdbx_strand_id
1 'polypeptide(L)'
;MTTKHPDYSILAARIAVSKLQKETKNSFSEVIKDLYHYCNPKNGKHEPIINKEIFDIVISHSDLLDNAIKYDRDFGYNYFGFKTLVRTYLLKMNGKVVERPQQMLMRVAIAIHQNDIDSVIEVCKFC
;
A
#
# COMPACT_ATOMS: atom_id res chain seq x y z
N MET A 1 8.73 -22.40 -15.26
CA MET A 1 9.70 -22.66 -14.18
C MET A 1 9.08 -22.68 -12.77
N THR A 2 7.76 -22.62 -12.63
CA THR A 2 7.02 -22.96 -11.39
C THR A 2 6.59 -24.44 -11.33
N THR A 3 6.89 -25.21 -12.37
CA THR A 3 6.43 -26.59 -12.57
C THR A 3 7.26 -27.65 -11.82
N LYS A 4 8.30 -27.27 -11.06
CA LYS A 4 9.22 -28.21 -10.39
C LYS A 4 9.06 -28.32 -8.87
N HIS A 5 8.76 -27.22 -8.16
CA HIS A 5 8.48 -27.28 -6.72
C HIS A 5 7.73 -26.02 -6.25
N PRO A 6 6.66 -26.13 -5.44
CA PRO A 6 5.92 -24.99 -4.91
C PRO A 6 6.82 -24.00 -4.13
N ASP A 7 7.89 -24.45 -3.49
CA ASP A 7 8.79 -23.60 -2.70
C ASP A 7 9.53 -22.53 -3.51
N TYR A 8 9.79 -22.76 -4.80
CA TYR A 8 10.38 -21.73 -5.66
C TYR A 8 9.42 -20.54 -5.85
N SER A 9 8.11 -20.79 -5.82
CA SER A 9 7.12 -19.71 -5.91
C SER A 9 7.08 -18.88 -4.64
N ILE A 10 7.27 -19.50 -3.46
CA ILE A 10 7.31 -18.81 -2.17
C ILE A 10 8.59 -17.96 -2.07
N LEU A 11 9.74 -18.52 -2.46
CA LEU A 11 11.00 -17.77 -2.47
C LEU A 11 10.95 -16.58 -3.43
N ALA A 12 10.42 -16.78 -4.65
CA ALA A 12 10.25 -15.71 -5.62
C ALA A 12 9.31 -14.61 -5.10
N ALA A 13 8.24 -14.98 -4.38
CA ALA A 13 7.34 -14.01 -3.74
C ALA A 13 8.08 -13.19 -2.68
N ARG A 14 8.84 -13.83 -1.79
CA ARG A 14 9.62 -13.15 -0.75
C ARG A 14 10.65 -12.18 -1.31
N ILE A 15 11.37 -12.58 -2.36
CA ILE A 15 12.34 -11.70 -3.04
C ILE A 15 11.61 -10.49 -3.64
N ALA A 16 10.47 -10.71 -4.30
CA ALA A 16 9.71 -9.63 -4.93
C ALA A 16 9.13 -8.65 -3.90
N VAL A 17 8.61 -9.16 -2.78
CA VAL A 17 8.11 -8.35 -1.65
C VAL A 17 9.24 -7.56 -1.01
N SER A 18 10.37 -8.19 -0.70
CA SER A 18 11.52 -7.47 -0.12
C SER A 18 12.03 -6.37 -1.03
N LYS A 19 12.07 -6.61 -2.35
CA LYS A 19 12.41 -5.59 -3.34
C LYS A 19 11.44 -4.41 -3.29
N LEU A 20 10.12 -4.68 -3.31
CA LEU A 20 9.11 -3.63 -3.23
C LEU A 20 9.26 -2.80 -1.96
N GLN A 21 9.48 -3.44 -0.81
CA GLN A 21 9.67 -2.73 0.47
C GLN A 21 10.92 -1.85 0.45
N LYS A 22 12.01 -2.24 -0.22
CA LYS A 22 13.20 -1.40 -0.38
C LYS A 22 12.99 -0.20 -1.32
N GLU A 23 12.05 -0.31 -2.25
CA GLU A 23 11.75 0.71 -3.26
C GLU A 23 10.60 1.64 -2.86
N THR A 24 9.93 1.39 -1.73
CA THR A 24 8.75 2.15 -1.25
C THR A 24 8.94 2.63 0.19
N LYS A 25 8.24 3.70 0.57
CA LYS A 25 8.32 4.28 1.93
C LYS A 25 7.67 3.35 2.97
N ASN A 26 8.23 3.35 4.18
CA ASN A 26 7.74 2.58 5.33
C ASN A 26 6.53 3.24 6.02
N SER A 27 6.46 4.57 6.04
CA SER A 27 5.32 5.28 6.64
C SER A 27 4.17 5.34 5.65
N PHE A 28 2.98 4.93 6.08
CA PHE A 28 1.76 5.03 5.27
C PHE A 28 1.32 6.48 5.15
N SER A 29 1.39 7.25 6.23
CA SER A 29 1.07 8.68 6.21
C SER A 29 1.95 9.47 5.23
N GLU A 30 3.24 9.15 5.11
CA GLU A 30 4.12 9.74 4.09
C GLU A 30 3.72 9.39 2.66
N VAL A 31 3.33 8.13 2.39
CA VAL A 31 2.86 7.71 1.06
C VAL A 31 1.57 8.45 0.69
N ILE A 32 0.65 8.59 1.65
CA ILE A 32 -0.59 9.34 1.48
C ILE A 32 -0.31 10.83 1.21
N LYS A 33 0.66 11.44 1.92
CA LYS A 33 1.12 12.81 1.63
C LYS A 33 1.63 12.95 0.20
N ASP A 34 2.50 12.04 -0.26
CA ASP A 34 3.04 12.07 -1.61
C ASP A 34 1.94 11.92 -2.68
N LEU A 35 0.97 11.03 -2.43
CA LEU A 35 -0.16 10.78 -3.33
C LEU A 35 -1.12 11.96 -3.41
N TYR A 36 -1.36 12.65 -2.29
CA TYR A 36 -2.16 13.87 -2.27
C TYR A 36 -1.43 15.01 -2.96
N HIS A 37 -0.16 15.26 -2.59
CA HIS A 37 0.66 16.33 -3.18
C HIS A 37 1.19 16.04 -4.58
N TYR A 38 0.73 14.98 -5.23
CA TYR A 38 1.18 14.61 -6.57
C TYR A 38 0.87 15.72 -7.58
N CYS A 39 1.92 16.13 -8.31
CA CYS A 39 1.81 17.03 -9.45
C CYS A 39 2.17 16.26 -10.71
N ASN A 40 1.31 16.35 -11.72
CA ASN A 40 1.52 15.65 -12.97
C ASN A 40 2.71 16.28 -13.72
N PRO A 41 3.80 15.53 -13.98
CA PRO A 41 5.01 16.10 -14.56
C PRO A 41 4.82 16.59 -16.01
N LYS A 42 3.75 16.18 -16.70
CA LYS A 42 3.48 16.58 -18.08
C LYS A 42 2.92 18.00 -18.21
N ASN A 43 2.13 18.44 -17.22
CA ASN A 43 1.44 19.73 -17.25
C ASN A 43 1.76 20.62 -16.05
N GLY A 44 2.51 20.11 -15.05
CA GLY A 44 2.87 20.81 -13.83
C GLY A 44 1.71 21.08 -12.89
N LYS A 45 0.51 20.52 -13.15
CA LYS A 45 -0.68 20.76 -12.35
C LYS A 45 -0.75 19.79 -11.17
N HIS A 46 -1.26 20.29 -10.06
CA HIS A 46 -1.59 19.48 -8.90
C HIS A 46 -2.82 18.61 -9.22
N GLU A 47 -2.61 17.30 -9.26
CA GLU A 47 -3.62 16.30 -9.62
C GLU A 47 -3.58 15.19 -8.57
N PRO A 48 -4.17 15.41 -7.38
CA PRO A 48 -4.11 14.46 -6.28
C PRO A 48 -4.67 13.09 -6.70
N ILE A 49 -3.95 12.02 -6.36
CA ILE A 49 -4.37 10.64 -6.64
C ILE A 49 -5.41 10.17 -5.60
N ILE A 50 -5.42 10.79 -4.43
CA ILE A 50 -6.33 10.48 -3.32
C ILE A 50 -7.20 11.69 -2.95
N ASN A 51 -8.39 11.44 -2.42
CA ASN A 51 -9.29 12.50 -1.96
C ASN A 51 -8.73 13.20 -0.72
N LYS A 52 -9.01 14.50 -0.60
CA LYS A 52 -8.68 15.33 0.56
C LYS A 52 -9.25 14.77 1.86
N GLU A 53 -10.47 14.22 1.84
CA GLU A 53 -11.09 13.63 3.04
C GLU A 53 -10.26 12.48 3.62
N ILE A 54 -9.80 11.56 2.76
CA ILE A 54 -8.93 10.44 3.19
C ILE A 54 -7.59 10.98 3.69
N PHE A 55 -7.03 11.97 2.98
CA PHE A 55 -5.79 12.62 3.40
C PHE A 55 -5.93 13.23 4.81
N ASP A 56 -6.95 14.04 5.05
CA ASP A 56 -7.16 14.71 6.35
C ASP A 56 -7.33 13.70 7.51
N ILE A 57 -8.05 12.59 7.27
CA ILE A 57 -8.20 11.50 8.25
C ILE A 57 -6.87 10.83 8.58
N VAL A 58 -6.07 10.53 7.54
CA VAL A 58 -4.76 9.87 7.72
C VAL A 58 -3.78 10.79 8.43
N ILE A 59 -3.77 12.09 8.11
CA ILE A 59 -2.88 13.05 8.75
C ILE A 59 -3.25 13.26 10.21
N SER A 60 -4.54 13.33 10.54
CA SER A 60 -4.98 13.50 11.93
C SER A 60 -4.66 12.29 12.82
N HIS A 61 -4.53 11.09 12.25
CA HIS A 61 -4.27 9.84 12.98
C HIS A 61 -2.98 9.13 12.52
N SER A 62 -2.00 9.88 12.01
CA SER A 62 -0.82 9.32 11.34
C SER A 62 -0.07 8.30 12.18
N ASP A 63 0.17 8.63 13.45
CA ASP A 63 0.97 7.80 14.35
C ASP A 63 0.26 6.49 14.68
N LEU A 64 -1.07 6.53 14.88
CA LEU A 64 -1.86 5.34 15.16
C LEU A 64 -1.93 4.41 13.94
N LEU A 65 -2.19 4.98 12.76
CA LEU A 65 -2.34 4.21 11.53
C LEU A 65 -0.99 3.63 11.07
N ASP A 66 0.10 4.39 11.15
CA ASP A 66 1.44 3.92 10.78
C ASP A 66 1.88 2.77 11.71
N ASN A 67 1.59 2.84 13.00
CA ASN A 67 1.91 1.79 13.97
C ASN A 67 1.00 0.55 13.88
N ALA A 68 -0.24 0.71 13.40
CA ALA A 68 -1.17 -0.40 13.23
C ALA A 68 -0.76 -1.35 12.09
N ILE A 69 -0.03 -0.85 11.09
CA ILE A 69 0.34 -1.62 9.89
C ILE A 69 1.48 -2.62 10.20
N LYS A 70 1.24 -3.90 9.91
CA LYS A 70 2.23 -4.97 10.05
C LYS A 70 2.74 -5.44 8.69
N TYR A 71 3.85 -4.87 8.23
CA TYR A 71 4.44 -5.16 6.91
C TYR A 71 4.91 -6.61 6.70
N ASP A 72 5.15 -7.37 7.77
CA ASP A 72 5.49 -8.79 7.66
C ASP A 72 4.40 -9.61 6.97
N ARG A 73 3.15 -9.14 7.00
CA ARG A 73 2.01 -9.78 6.32
C ARG A 73 2.11 -9.72 4.80
N ASP A 74 2.90 -8.81 4.24
CA ASP A 74 3.16 -8.78 2.79
C ASP A 74 3.84 -10.07 2.30
N PHE A 75 4.56 -10.79 3.16
CA PHE A 75 5.18 -12.08 2.82
C PHE A 75 4.18 -13.25 2.75
N GLY A 76 2.91 -13.04 3.16
CA GLY A 76 1.85 -14.05 3.07
C GLY A 76 1.33 -14.27 1.65
N TYR A 77 1.59 -13.34 0.71
CA TYR A 77 1.14 -13.49 -0.67
C TYR A 77 1.97 -14.48 -1.47
N ASN A 78 1.31 -15.31 -2.28
CA ASN A 78 1.99 -16.09 -3.30
C ASN A 78 2.49 -15.17 -4.45
N TYR A 79 3.45 -15.66 -5.24
CA TYR A 79 4.10 -14.85 -6.29
C TYR A 79 3.10 -14.28 -7.31
N PHE A 80 2.15 -15.09 -7.76
CA PHE A 80 1.18 -14.68 -8.77
C PHE A 80 0.19 -13.64 -8.23
N GLY A 81 -0.33 -13.85 -7.03
CA GLY A 81 -1.21 -12.91 -6.33
C GLY A 81 -0.51 -11.57 -6.10
N PHE A 82 0.73 -11.61 -5.61
CA PHE A 82 1.54 -10.40 -5.43
C PHE A 82 1.77 -9.66 -6.77
N LYS A 83 2.10 -10.37 -7.85
CA LYS A 83 2.29 -9.74 -9.17
C LYS A 83 1.00 -9.12 -9.71
N THR A 84 -0.15 -9.71 -9.44
CA THR A 84 -1.46 -9.14 -9.79
C THR A 84 -1.74 -7.86 -8.99
N LEU A 85 -1.47 -7.87 -7.67
CA LEU A 85 -1.59 -6.68 -6.81
C LEU A 85 -0.74 -5.52 -7.33
N VAL A 86 0.54 -5.77 -7.58
CA VAL A 86 1.50 -4.79 -8.12
C VAL A 86 1.08 -4.24 -9.48
N ARG A 87 0.44 -5.07 -10.31
CA ARG A 87 0.03 -4.66 -11.65
C ARG A 87 -1.18 -3.73 -11.62
N THR A 88 -2.21 -4.09 -10.87
CA THR A 88 -3.55 -3.51 -11.03
C THR A 88 -4.05 -2.71 -9.83
N TYR A 89 -3.59 -3.03 -8.61
CA TYR A 89 -4.21 -2.52 -7.38
C TYR A 89 -3.35 -1.48 -6.66
N LEU A 90 -2.03 -1.65 -6.66
CA LEU A 90 -1.13 -0.72 -5.97
C LEU A 90 -1.00 0.58 -6.77
N LEU A 91 -1.15 1.71 -6.06
CA LEU A 91 -1.02 3.02 -6.66
C LEU A 91 0.40 3.28 -7.16
N LYS A 92 0.47 4.02 -8.28
CA LYS A 92 1.71 4.36 -8.96
C LYS A 92 1.82 5.85 -9.16
N MET A 93 3.02 6.38 -8.93
CA MET A 93 3.40 7.74 -9.30
C MET A 93 4.48 7.65 -10.36
N ASN A 94 4.31 8.38 -11.47
CA ASN A 94 5.27 8.39 -12.58
C ASN A 94 5.66 6.98 -13.09
N GLY A 95 4.69 6.06 -13.10
CA GLY A 95 4.88 4.66 -13.53
C GLY A 95 5.58 3.75 -12.51
N LYS A 96 6.02 4.28 -11.36
CA LYS A 96 6.60 3.49 -10.25
C LYS A 96 5.58 3.24 -9.17
N VAL A 97 5.59 2.04 -8.61
CA VAL A 97 4.72 1.67 -7.48
C VAL A 97 5.22 2.38 -6.23
N VAL A 98 4.32 3.06 -5.54
CA VAL A 98 4.65 3.82 -4.32
C VAL A 98 3.99 3.24 -3.07
N GLU A 99 3.00 2.38 -3.26
CA GLU A 99 2.19 1.78 -2.22
C GLU A 99 2.53 0.30 -2.01
N ARG A 100 2.46 -0.17 -0.77
CA ARG A 100 2.60 -1.59 -0.38
C ARG A 100 1.23 -2.26 -0.23
N PRO A 101 1.15 -3.61 -0.29
CA PRO A 101 -0.12 -4.30 -0.12
C PRO A 101 -0.84 -3.95 1.20
N GLN A 102 -0.14 -3.92 2.33
CA GLN A 102 -0.77 -3.48 3.60
C GLN A 102 -1.26 -2.02 3.55
N GLN A 103 -0.52 -1.12 2.90
CA GLN A 103 -0.92 0.28 2.76
C GLN A 103 -2.19 0.42 1.91
N MET A 104 -2.28 -0.38 0.84
CA MET A 104 -3.49 -0.46 0.01
C MET A 104 -4.70 -0.92 0.82
N LEU A 105 -4.53 -1.97 1.65
CA LEU A 105 -5.59 -2.47 2.51
C LEU A 105 -6.02 -1.42 3.54
N MET A 106 -5.07 -0.73 4.17
CA MET A 106 -5.35 0.38 5.09
C MET A 106 -6.13 1.50 4.40
N ARG A 107 -5.73 1.90 3.19
CA ARG A 107 -6.45 2.90 2.40
C ARG A 107 -7.89 2.46 2.10
N VAL A 108 -8.10 1.19 1.76
CA VAL A 108 -9.44 0.65 1.52
C VAL A 108 -10.28 0.64 2.80
N ALA A 109 -9.70 0.24 3.94
CA ALA A 109 -10.39 0.26 5.23
C ALA A 109 -10.82 1.69 5.61
N ILE A 110 -9.94 2.68 5.44
CA ILE A 110 -10.25 4.10 5.67
C ILE A 110 -11.34 4.59 4.70
N ALA A 111 -11.30 4.17 3.44
CA ALA A 111 -12.33 4.56 2.47
C ALA A 111 -13.73 4.03 2.85
N ILE A 112 -13.82 2.90 3.56
CA ILE A 112 -15.08 2.30 4.01
C ILE A 112 -15.54 2.89 5.34
N HIS A 113 -14.66 2.96 6.33
CA HIS A 113 -15.00 3.32 7.72
C HIS A 113 -14.77 4.80 8.06
N GLN A 114 -14.03 5.54 7.23
CA GLN A 114 -13.77 6.97 7.36
C GLN A 114 -13.22 7.34 8.75
N ASN A 115 -13.99 8.07 9.55
CA ASN A 115 -13.60 8.57 10.88
C ASN A 115 -13.66 7.50 11.99
N ASP A 116 -14.21 6.32 11.71
CA ASP A 116 -14.23 5.22 12.68
C ASP A 116 -12.90 4.44 12.66
N ILE A 117 -11.89 5.03 13.30
CA ILE A 117 -10.51 4.52 13.32
C ILE A 117 -10.42 3.16 14.03
N ASP A 118 -11.27 2.91 15.02
CA ASP A 118 -11.31 1.62 15.72
C ASP A 118 -11.72 0.50 14.76
N SER A 119 -12.77 0.72 13.97
CA SER A 119 -13.20 -0.21 12.92
C SER A 119 -12.14 -0.34 11.81
N VAL A 120 -11.47 0.75 11.41
CA VAL A 120 -10.36 0.69 10.43
C VAL A 120 -9.26 -0.25 10.91
N ILE A 121 -8.81 -0.06 12.15
CA ILE A 121 -7.75 -0.87 12.75
C ILE A 121 -8.20 -2.32 12.90
N GLU A 122 -9.46 -2.56 13.28
CA GLU A 122 -10.03 -3.89 13.37
C GLU A 122 -10.00 -4.63 12.02
N VAL A 123 -10.51 -4.02 10.95
CA VAL A 123 -10.49 -4.62 9.61
C VAL A 123 -9.06 -4.90 9.16
N CYS A 124 -8.14 -3.98 9.40
CA CYS A 124 -6.72 -4.19 9.09
C CYS A 124 -6.09 -5.33 9.90
N LYS A 125 -6.61 -5.72 11.08
CA LYS A 125 -6.09 -6.90 11.80
C LYS A 125 -6.41 -8.22 11.09
N PHE A 126 -7.50 -8.27 10.34
CA PHE A 126 -7.97 -9.47 9.64
C PHE A 126 -7.38 -9.65 8.23
N CYS A 127 -6.78 -8.61 7.65
CA CYS A 127 -6.06 -8.67 6.38
C CYS A 127 -4.58 -9.08 6.56
#